data_AF-A0A961S9G5-F1
#
_entry.id   AF-A0A961S9G5-F1
#
_cell.length_a   1.000
_cell.length_b   1.000
_cell.length_c   1.000
_cell.angle_alpha   90.00
_cell.angle_beta   90.00
_cell.angle_gamma   90.00
#
_symmetry.space_group_name_H-M   'P 1'
#
loop_
_entity.id
_entity.type
_entity.pdbx_description
1 polymer ?
#
loop_
_entity_poly.entity_id
_entity_poly.type
_entity_poly.pdbx_seq_one_letter_code
_entity_poly.pdbx_strand_id
1 'polypeptide(L)' 'MEILAYTVVAIALYLVSDWILRTIEARLGKTVPQRQVVFFVILLVLALGSFAILRSYLGQ' A
#
# COMPACT_ATOMS: atom_id res chain seq x y z
N MET A 1 -4.21 -19.19 12.70
CA MET A 1 -5.21 -18.29 12.09
C MET A 1 -4.68 -16.87 11.87
N GLU A 2 -3.89 -16.30 12.79
CA GLU A 2 -3.29 -14.96 12.61
C GLU A 2 -2.37 -14.83 11.39
N ILE A 3 -1.54 -15.85 11.10
CA ILE A 3 -0.64 -15.81 9.94
C ILE A 3 -1.43 -15.64 8.62
N LEU A 4 -2.59 -16.30 8.50
CA LEU A 4 -3.45 -16.17 7.31
C LEU A 4 -4.01 -14.75 7.21
N ALA A 5 -4.46 -14.18 8.32
CA ALA A 5 -4.95 -12.80 8.36
C ALA A 5 -3.86 -11.80 7.97
N TYR A 6 -2.66 -11.92 8.53
CA TYR A 6 -1.52 -11.07 8.18
C TYR A 6 -1.10 -11.23 6.72
N THR A 7 -1.10 -12.46 6.19
CA THR A 7 -0.81 -12.70 4.77
C THR A 7 -1.87 -12.07 3.86
N VAL A 8 -3.16 -12.18 4.19
CA VAL A 8 -4.24 -11.55 3.41
C VAL A 8 -4.09 -10.03 3.42
N VAL A 9 -3.79 -9.42 4.56
CA VAL A 9 -3.55 -7.98 4.65
C VAL A 9 -2.34 -7.56 3.84
N ALA A 10 -1.25 -8.33 3.89
CA ALA A 10 -0.05 -8.07 3.07
C ALA A 10 -0.37 -8.14 1.57
N ILE A 11 -1.13 -9.15 1.12
CA ILE A 11 -1.58 -9.28 -0.27
C ILE A 11 -2.45 -8.09 -0.65
N ALA A 12 -3.42 -7.71 0.19
CA ALA A 12 -4.30 -6.58 -0.07
C ALA A 12 -3.51 -5.26 -0.21
N LEU A 13 -2.58 -4.98 0.71
CA LEU A 13 -1.70 -3.82 0.64
C LEU A 13 -0.85 -3.82 -0.63
N TYR A 14 -0.32 -4.98 -1.03
CA TYR A 14 0.44 -5.13 -2.25
C TYR A 14 -0.39 -4.79 -3.49
N LEU A 15 -1.59 -5.37 -3.60
CA LEU A 15 -2.49 -5.15 -4.73
C LEU A 15 -2.94 -3.69 -4.83
N VAL A 16 -3.30 -3.07 -3.70
CA VAL A 16 -3.68 -1.64 -3.65
C VAL A 16 -2.49 -0.76 -4.03
N SER A 17 -1.29 -1.07 -3.56
CA SER A 17 -0.08 -0.31 -3.91
C SER A 17 0.23 -0.38 -5.41
N ASP A 18 0.12 -1.57 -6.01
CA ASP A 18 0.35 -1.76 -7.45
C ASP A 18 -0.72 -1.04 -8.27
N TRP A 19 -1.98 -1.08 -7.84
CA TRP A 19 -3.07 -0.37 -8.49
C TRP A 19 -2.89 1.16 -8.46
N ILE A 20 -2.50 1.72 -7.32
CA ILE A 20 -2.20 3.16 -7.19
C ILE A 20 -1.05 3.54 -8.11
N LEU A 21 0.03 2.76 -8.12
CA LEU A 21 1.19 3.04 -8.98
C LEU A 21 0.83 3.00 -10.47
N ARG A 22 0.06 2.00 -10.91
CA ARG A 22 -0.45 1.93 -12.28
C ARG A 22 -1.36 3.10 -12.63
N THR A 23 -2.19 3.53 -11.68
CA THR A 23 -3.05 4.70 -11.87
C THR A 23 -2.23 5.98 -12.05
N ILE A 24 -1.15 6.12 -11.28
CA ILE A 24 -0.19 7.23 -11.41
C ILE A 24 0.50 7.16 -12.78
N GLU A 25 1.02 6.00 -13.19
CA GLU A 25 1.66 5.78 -14.49
C GLU A 25 0.71 6.09 -15.66
N ALA A 26 -0.56 5.64 -15.56
CA ALA A 26 -1.60 5.91 -16.55
C ALA A 26 -1.91 7.41 -16.68
N ARG A 27 -1.93 8.15 -15.55
CA ARG A 27 -2.16 9.61 -15.55
C ARG A 27 -0.94 10.38 -16.07
N LEU A 28 0.27 9.91 -15.80
CA LEU A 28 1.49 10.54 -16.31
C LEU A 28 1.72 10.27 -17.80
N GLY A 29 1.09 9.24 -18.37
CA GLY A 29 1.32 8.81 -19.75
C GLY A 29 2.71 8.23 -19.99
N LYS A 30 3.44 7.91 -18.92
CA LYS A 30 4.79 7.32 -18.95
C LYS A 30 5.01 6.46 -17.70
N THR A 31 5.88 5.47 -17.84
CA THR A 31 6.34 4.67 -16.71
C THR A 31 7.17 5.52 -15.76
N VAL A 32 7.00 5.26 -14.46
CA VAL A 32 7.69 6.05 -13.45
C VAL A 32 9.16 5.59 -13.36
N PRO A 33 10.13 6.51 -13.48
CA PRO A 33 11.53 6.19 -13.22
C PRO A 33 11.68 5.76 -11.76
N GLN A 34 12.41 4.67 -11.50
CA GLN A 34 12.53 4.03 -10.18
C GLN A 34 11.19 3.53 -9.63
N ARG A 35 10.38 2.87 -10.47
CA ARG A 35 9.09 2.23 -10.11
C ARG A 35 9.10 1.45 -8.79
N GLN A 36 10.19 0.73 -8.48
CA GLN A 36 10.32 -0.01 -7.22
C GLN A 36 10.35 0.89 -5.98
N VAL A 37 11.03 2.03 -6.05
CA VAL A 37 11.09 3.00 -4.94
C VAL A 37 9.72 3.61 -4.72
N VAL A 38 9.03 3.99 -5.80
CA VAL A 38 7.70 4.59 -5.70
C VAL A 38 6.68 3.57 -5.18
N PHE A 39 6.74 2.33 -5.66
CA PHE A 39 5.93 1.23 -5.10
C PHE A 39 6.15 1.08 -3.59
N PHE A 40 7.41 1.05 -3.16
CA PHE A 40 7.77 0.93 -1.75
C PHE A 40 7.22 2.09 -0.92
N VAL A 41 7.35 3.33 -1.40
CA VAL A 41 6.82 4.52 -0.72
C VAL A 41 5.29 4.45 -0.59
N ILE A 42 4.58 4.06 -1.65
CA ILE A 42 3.11 3.88 -1.62
C ILE A 42 2.73 2.82 -0.58
N LEU A 43 3.39 1.66 -0.61
CA LEU A 43 3.14 0.57 0.32
C LEU A 43 3.42 0.98 1.76
N LEU A 44 4.51 1.70 2.00
CA LEU A 44 4.89 2.19 3.32
C LEU A 44 3.86 3.17 3.87
N VAL A 45 3.43 4.14 3.06
CA VAL A 45 2.40 5.13 3.46
C VAL A 45 1.07 4.44 3.74
N LEU A 46 0.65 3.48 2.91
CA LEU A 46 -0.56 2.70 3.15
C LEU A 46 -0.46 1.86 4.42
N ALA A 47 0.67 1.20 4.66
CA ALA A 47 0.88 0.41 5.87
C ALA A 47 0.83 1.29 7.12
N LEU A 48 1.64 2.35 7.17
CA LEU A 48 1.66 3.29 8.30
C LEU A 48 0.30 3.97 8.50
N GLY A 49 -0.36 4.38 7.41
CA GLY A 49 -1.69 4.96 7.43
C GLY A 49 -2.74 3.97 7.97
N SER A 50 -2.68 2.70 7.55
CA SER A 50 -3.58 1.65 8.05
C SER A 50 -3.40 1.44 9.55
N PHE A 51 -2.15 1.33 10.04
CA PHE A 51 -1.88 1.19 11.47
C PHE A 51 -2.26 2.45 12.27
N ALA A 52 -2.04 3.64 11.72
CA ALA A 52 -2.41 4.90 12.35
C ALA A 52 -3.94 5.06 12.45
N ILE A 53 -4.66 4.72 11.38
CA ILE A 53 -6.13 4.70 11.35
C ILE A 53 -6.63 3.67 12.37
N LEU A 54 -6.11 2.44 12.36
CA LEU A 54 -6.47 1.42 13.33
C LEU A 54 -6.25 1.91 14.76
N ARG A 55 -5.10 2.53 15.06
CA ARG A 55 -4.82 3.08 16.40
C ARG A 55 -5.78 4.21 16.80
N SER A 56 -6.18 5.05 15.85
CA SER A 56 -7.14 6.13 16.09
C SER A 56 -8.55 5.59 16.37
N TYR A 57 -9.00 4.59 15.60
CA TYR A 57 -10.34 3.99 15.74
C TYR A 57 -10.45 2.96 16.87
N LEU A 58 -9.39 2.19 17.16
CA LEU A 58 -9.33 1.24 18.27
C LEU A 58 -8.87 1.87 19.59
N GLY A 59 -8.68 3.20 19.64
CA GLY A 59 -8.13 3.94 20.78
C GLY A 59 -8.62 3.45 22.15
N GLN A 60 -7.81 2.58 22.76
CA GLN A 60 -7.40 2.63 24.16
C GLN A 60 -5.93 3.08 24.18
#